data_AF-A0A369LT42-F1
#
_entry.id   AF-A0A369LT42-F1
#
_cell.length_a   1.000
_cell.length_b   1.000
_cell.length_c   1.000
_cell.angle_alpha   90.00
_cell.angle_beta   90.00
_cell.angle_gamma   90.00
#
_symmetry.space_group_name_H-M   'P 1'
#
loop_
_entity.id
_entity.type
_entity.pdbx_description
1 polymer ?
#
loop_
_entity_poly.entity_id
_entity_poly.type
_entity_poly.pdbx_seq_one_letter_code
_entity_poly.pdbx_strand_id
1 'polypeptide(L)'
;MRRVHKRYVDVVAHMRDDGFLEPLSIAWRDGRTFRVTQVIEVGEFRPGFEGFFTAKYRVSIANRRTSLYLEQHLNRPETGMPPTVRWWVHEFV
;
A
#
# COMPACT_ATOMS: atom_id res chain seq x y z
N MET A 1 -13.64 20.61 5.84
CA MET A 1 -12.66 19.51 5.98
C MET A 1 -12.92 18.51 4.87
N ARG A 2 -11.90 18.14 4.09
CA ARG A 2 -12.05 17.13 3.02
C ARG A 2 -12.19 15.76 3.66
N ARG A 3 -13.15 14.94 3.22
CA ARG A 3 -13.33 13.60 3.79
C ARG A 3 -12.21 12.70 3.27
N VAL A 4 -11.61 11.92 4.16
CA VAL A 4 -10.56 10.97 3.82
C VAL A 4 -10.99 9.59 4.27
N HIS A 5 -10.90 8.62 3.36
CA HIS A 5 -11.13 7.22 3.72
C HIS A 5 -10.00 6.32 3.21
N LYS A 6 -9.80 5.20 3.90
CA LYS A 6 -8.92 4.12 3.46
C LYS A 6 -9.54 3.48 2.22
N ARG A 7 -8.77 3.36 1.14
CA ARG A 7 -9.18 2.67 -0.08
C ARG A 7 -8.16 1.61 -0.45
N TYR A 8 -8.57 0.35 -0.46
CA TYR A 8 -7.75 -0.72 -1.01
C TYR A 8 -7.65 -0.59 -2.53
N VAL A 9 -6.45 -0.82 -3.04
CA VAL A 9 -6.09 -0.72 -4.45
C VAL A 9 -5.24 -1.92 -4.84
N ASP A 10 -5.29 -2.28 -6.12
CA ASP A 10 -4.37 -3.26 -6.67
C ASP A 10 -3.05 -2.55 -7.01
N VAL A 11 -1.93 -3.25 -6.83
CA VAL A 11 -0.61 -2.71 -7.12
C VAL A 11 0.18 -3.75 -7.89
N VAL A 12 0.70 -3.35 -9.05
CA VAL A 12 1.76 -4.11 -9.72
C VAL A 12 3.06 -3.70 -9.05
N ALA A 13 3.75 -4.67 -8.45
CA ALA A 13 5.00 -4.46 -7.76
C ALA A 13 6.07 -5.44 -8.24
N HIS A 14 7.32 -5.00 -8.22
CA HIS A 14 8.48 -5.86 -8.35
C HIS A 14 8.91 -6.29 -6.95
N MET A 15 8.89 -7.60 -6.69
CA MET A 15 9.58 -8.17 -5.54
C MET A 15 11.07 -8.22 -5.87
N ARG A 16 11.87 -7.37 -5.23
CA ARG A 16 13.31 -7.36 -5.39
C ARG A 16 13.94 -8.52 -4.60
N ASP A 17 15.20 -8.80 -4.90
CA ASP A 17 15.99 -9.88 -4.29
C ASP A 17 16.26 -9.66 -2.79
N ASP A 18 16.32 -8.41 -2.35
CA ASP A 18 16.39 -8.00 -0.93
C ASP A 18 15.04 -8.09 -0.18
N GLY A 19 13.98 -8.57 -0.85
CA GLY A 19 12.63 -8.65 -0.30
C GLY A 19 11.86 -7.33 -0.30
N PHE A 20 12.42 -6.27 -0.88
CA PHE A 20 11.73 -5.00 -1.06
C PHE A 20 10.62 -5.13 -2.11
N LEU A 21 9.42 -4.67 -1.76
CA LEU A 21 8.30 -4.58 -2.68
C LEU A 21 8.26 -3.19 -3.34
N GLU A 22 8.82 -3.11 -4.55
CA GLU A 22 8.82 -1.87 -5.33
C GLU A 22 7.51 -1.68 -6.10
N PRO A 23 6.65 -0.70 -5.77
CA PRO A 23 5.44 -0.45 -6.53
C PRO A 23 5.74 0.20 -7.88
N LEU A 24 5.21 -0.38 -8.95
CA LEU A 24 5.36 0.09 -10.34
C LEU A 24 4.11 0.82 -10.85
N SER A 25 2.91 0.37 -10.44
CA SER A 25 1.66 1.06 -10.75
C SER A 25 0.55 0.75 -9.76
N ILE A 26 -0.36 1.70 -9.58
CA ILE A 26 -1.56 1.58 -8.75
C ILE A 26 -2.78 1.48 -9.66
N ALA A 27 -3.54 0.39 -9.53
CA ALA A 27 -4.75 0.12 -10.30
C ALA A 27 -5.99 0.26 -9.41
N TRP A 28 -6.94 1.06 -9.87
CA TRP A 28 -8.24 1.26 -9.26
C TRP A 28 -9.26 0.30 -9.85
N ARG A 29 -10.25 -0.09 -9.04
CA ARG A 29 -11.32 -1.02 -9.47
C ARG A 29 -12.15 -0.54 -10.66
N ASP A 30 -12.14 0.77 -10.94
CA ASP A 30 -12.81 1.37 -12.09
C ASP A 30 -11.98 1.30 -13.38
N GLY A 31 -10.83 0.60 -13.35
CA GLY A 31 -9.93 0.42 -14.49
C GLY A 31 -8.86 1.50 -14.63
N ARG A 32 -8.92 2.60 -13.86
CA ARG A 32 -7.87 3.62 -13.91
C ARG A 32 -6.57 3.09 -13.33
N THR A 33 -5.48 3.25 -14.07
CA THR A 33 -4.14 2.83 -13.64
C THR A 33 -3.18 4.00 -13.66
N PHE A 34 -2.39 4.14 -12.59
CA PHE A 34 -1.46 5.22 -12.39
C PHE A 34 -0.05 4.66 -12.23
N ARG A 35 0.85 4.99 -13.16
CA ARG A 35 2.25 4.57 -13.08
C ARG A 35 2.97 5.30 -11.94
N VAL A 36 3.64 4.53 -11.08
CA VAL A 36 4.59 5.07 -10.12
C VAL A 36 5.87 5.41 -10.88
N THR A 37 6.24 6.69 -10.88
CA THR A 37 7.44 7.16 -11.56
C THR A 37 8.66 7.08 -10.67
N GLN A 38 8.48 7.19 -9.35
CA GLN A 38 9.56 7.13 -8.38
C GLN A 38 9.03 6.70 -7.01
N VAL A 39 9.75 5.81 -6.33
CA VAL A 39 9.64 5.62 -4.89
C VAL A 39 10.59 6.60 -4.20
N ILE A 40 10.05 7.48 -3.37
CA ILE A 40 10.79 8.58 -2.73
C ILE A 40 11.32 8.15 -1.37
N GLU A 41 10.49 7.46 -0.59
CA GLU A 41 10.78 7.05 0.77
C GLU A 41 9.95 5.83 1.11
N VAL A 42 10.51 4.91 1.89
CA VAL A 42 9.77 3.80 2.47
C VAL A 42 10.07 3.74 3.96
N GLY A 43 9.01 3.81 4.76
CA GLY A 43 9.09 3.65 6.20
C GLY A 43 9.06 2.18 6.60
N GLU A 44 9.63 1.89 7.77
CA GLU A 44 9.53 0.58 8.41
C GLU A 44 8.08 0.19 8.70
N PHE A 45 7.84 -1.11 8.83
CA PHE A 45 6.57 -1.61 9.33
C PHE A 45 6.35 -1.16 10.78
N ARG A 46 5.19 -0.55 11.03
CA ARG A 46 4.74 -0.14 12.36
C ARG A 46 3.42 -0.81 12.71
N PRO A 47 3.13 -1.09 13.99
CA PRO A 47 1.82 -1.57 14.41
C PRO A 47 0.71 -0.61 13.95
N GLY A 48 -0.28 -1.18 13.28
CA GLY A 48 -1.51 -0.52 12.86
C GLY A 48 -2.72 -0.99 13.67
N PHE A 49 -3.91 -0.70 13.14
CA PHE A 49 -5.17 -1.14 13.75
C PHE A 49 -5.34 -2.67 13.66
N GLU A 50 -6.11 -3.29 14.56
CA GLU A 50 -6.50 -4.72 14.51
C GLU A 50 -5.35 -5.75 14.33
N GLY A 51 -4.13 -5.39 14.76
CA GLY A 51 -2.95 -6.25 14.66
C GLY A 51 -2.36 -6.35 13.25
N PHE A 52 -2.75 -5.46 12.34
CA PHE A 52 -2.02 -5.26 11.09
C PHE A 52 -0.71 -4.51 11.38
N PHE A 53 0.35 -4.83 10.64
CA PHE A 53 1.56 -4.02 10.54
C PHE A 53 1.52 -3.25 9.22
N THR A 54 1.88 -1.97 9.23
CA THR A 54 1.81 -1.13 8.03
C THR A 54 3.13 -0.41 7.77
N ALA A 55 3.63 -0.50 6.54
CA ALA A 55 4.71 0.31 6.02
C ALA A 55 4.14 1.41 5.09
N LYS A 56 4.72 2.60 5.15
CA LYS A 56 4.31 3.75 4.32
C LYS A 56 5.33 3.97 3.21
N TYR A 57 4.85 3.97 1.98
CA TYR A 57 5.60 4.27 0.76
C TYR A 57 5.21 5.67 0.31
N ARG A 58 6.16 6.59 0.27
CA ARG A 58 5.99 7.87 -0.40
C ARG A 58 6.41 7.72 -1.86
N VAL A 59 5.48 7.96 -2.76
CA VAL A 59 5.69 7.73 -4.20
C VAL A 59 5.36 8.98 -5.02
N SER A 60 5.94 9.08 -6.20
CA SER A 60 5.54 10.04 -7.23
C SER A 60 4.76 9.33 -8.34
N ILE A 61 3.70 9.99 -8.79
CA ILE A 61 2.91 9.63 -9.98
C ILE A 61 2.94 10.85 -10.87
N ALA A 62 3.74 10.80 -11.94
CA ALA A 62 4.16 11.98 -12.68
C ALA A 62 4.68 13.06 -11.72
N ASN A 63 4.05 14.23 -11.68
CA ASN A 63 4.46 15.38 -10.86
C ASN A 63 3.72 15.47 -9.51
N ARG A 64 2.96 14.44 -9.12
CA ARG A 64 2.19 14.41 -7.87
C ARG A 64 2.77 13.40 -6.90
N ARG A 65 3.01 13.85 -5.66
CA ARG A 65 3.45 12.98 -4.57
C ARG A 65 2.24 12.47 -3.80
N THR A 66 2.21 11.18 -3.51
CA THR A 66 1.17 10.56 -2.69
C THR A 66 1.78 9.51 -1.75
N SER A 67 0.97 9.02 -0.82
CA SER A 67 1.32 7.92 0.08
C SER A 67 0.53 6.68 -0.30
N LEU A 68 1.27 5.58 -0.46
CA LEU A 68 0.76 4.24 -0.61
C LEU A 68 1.15 3.47 0.66
N TYR A 69 0.27 2.59 1.14
CA TYR A 69 0.47 1.90 2.40
C TYR A 69 0.39 0.40 2.17
N LEU A 70 1.43 -0.31 2.59
CA LEU A 70 1.49 -1.75 2.57
C LEU A 70 1.10 -2.26 3.94
N GLU A 71 -0.07 -2.87 4.03
CA GLU A 71 -0.58 -3.50 5.25
C GLU A 71 -0.31 -5.01 5.19
N GLN A 72 0.11 -5.57 6.32
CA GLN A 72 0.29 -7.00 6.50
C GLN A 72 -0.45 -7.46 7.75
N HIS A 73 -1.23 -8.53 7.63
CA HIS A 73 -1.72 -9.29 8.77
C HIS A 73 -0.91 -10.55 8.86
N LEU A 74 -0.09 -10.66 9.89
CA LEU A 74 0.68 -11.86 10.14
C LEU A 74 -0.21 -12.91 10.79
N ASN A 75 0.12 -14.17 10.51
CA ASN A 75 -0.65 -15.38 10.80
C ASN A 75 -1.29 -15.33 12.21
N ARG A 76 -2.62 -15.42 12.27
CA ARG A 76 -3.40 -15.60 13.51
C ARG A 76 -4.03 -16.99 13.49
N PRO A 77 -3.37 -18.01 14.06
CA PRO A 77 -3.92 -19.36 14.10
C PRO A 77 -5.33 -19.40 14.68
N GLU A 78 -5.63 -18.50 15.63
CA GLU A 78 -6.92 -18.38 16.30
C GLU A 78 -8.08 -17.93 15.40
N THR A 79 -7.80 -17.22 14.29
CA THR A 79 -8.85 -16.81 13.35
C THR A 79 -9.02 -17.78 12.18
N GLY A 80 -8.08 -18.73 12.00
CA GLY A 80 -8.03 -19.63 10.85
C GLY A 80 -7.85 -18.91 9.50
N MET A 81 -7.60 -17.60 9.50
CA MET A 81 -7.45 -16.80 8.29
C MET A 81 -6.00 -16.83 7.81
N PRO A 82 -5.75 -16.96 6.49
CA PRO A 82 -4.39 -16.89 5.97
C PRO A 82 -3.80 -15.48 6.18
N PRO A 83 -2.46 -15.36 6.25
CA PRO A 83 -1.81 -14.05 6.28
C PRO A 83 -2.22 -13.24 5.04
N THR A 84 -2.43 -11.95 5.23
CA THR A 84 -2.82 -11.04 4.13
C THR A 84 -1.78 -9.95 3.95
N VAL A 85 -1.57 -9.58 2.70
CA VAL A 85 -0.74 -8.43 2.30
C VAL A 85 -1.59 -7.58 1.37
N ARG A 86 -1.87 -6.33 1.75
CA ARG A 86 -2.81 -5.46 1.03
C ARG A 86 -2.28 -4.05 0.90
N TRP A 87 -2.46 -3.49 -0.29
CA TRP A 87 -2.13 -2.10 -0.57
C TRP A 87 -3.35 -1.20 -0.41
N TRP A 88 -3.14 -0.02 0.16
CA TRP A 88 -4.18 0.99 0.28
C TRP A 88 -3.65 2.41 0.16
N VAL A 89 -4.54 3.34 -0.18
CA VAL A 89 -4.27 4.79 -0.24
C VAL A 89 -5.30 5.55 0.60
N HIS A 90 -4.97 6.81 0.93
CA HIS A 90 -5.98 7.77 1.33
C HIS A 90 -6.68 8.32 0.09
N GLU A 91 -7.97 8.03 -0.03
CA GLU A 91 -8.84 8.65 -1.03
C GLU A 91 -9.46 9.92 -0.44
N PHE A 92 -9.24 11.03 -1.13
CA PHE A 92 -9.76 12.33 -0.72
C PHE A 92 -11.01 12.65 -1.55
N VAL A 93 -12.16 12.66 -0.89
CA VAL A 93 -13.46 12.99 -1.49
C VAL A 93 -13.76 14.46 -1.24
#